data_AF-A0A9P5U751-F1
#
_entry.id   AF-A0A9P5U751-F1
#
_cell.length_a   1.000
_cell.length_b   1.000
_cell.length_c   1.000
_cell.angle_alpha   90.00
_cell.angle_beta   90.00
_cell.angle_gamma   90.00
#
_symmetry.space_group_name_H-M   'P 1'
#
loop_
_entity.id
_entity.type
_entity.pdbx_description
1 polymer ?
#
loop_
_entity_poly.entity_id
_entity_poly.type
_entity_poly.pdbx_seq_one_letter_code
_entity_poly.pdbx_strand_id
1 'polypeptide(L)'
;AVWSEEEVGTYMQFLFNHRSEMGDGSNFKKKTFSAAAEHMEQSGRASGGEKDWEACRSKWQKVKKTYEVIGDIKAHTGWTWSNETGASITVLNSDSWANFLKKHPLAKPFHNAGWPHLDTMEEIMPYRAKGSLV
;
A
#
# COMPACT_ATOMS: atom_id res chain seq x y z
N ALA A 1 2.65 -1.13 17.28
CA ALA A 1 1.44 -1.86 16.85
C ALA A 1 1.79 -2.92 15.81
N VAL A 2 1.43 -4.17 16.09
CA VAL A 2 1.27 -5.22 15.07
C VAL A 2 -0.10 -4.98 14.40
N TRP A 3 -0.21 -5.27 13.11
CA TRP A 3 -1.44 -5.06 12.34
C TRP A 3 -1.77 -6.35 11.58
N SER A 4 -2.93 -6.93 11.86
CA SER A 4 -3.51 -8.03 11.10
C SER A 4 -4.03 -7.56 9.74
N GLU A 5 -4.31 -8.50 8.84
CA GLU A 5 -4.91 -8.18 7.53
C GLU A 5 -6.29 -7.55 7.67
N GLU A 6 -7.11 -8.02 8.62
CA GLU A 6 -8.44 -7.45 8.91
C GLU A 6 -8.33 -6.01 9.44
N GLU A 7 -7.35 -5.73 10.30
CA GLU A 7 -7.09 -4.38 10.80
C GLU A 7 -6.62 -3.45 9.68
N VAL A 8 -5.77 -3.94 8.77
CA VAL A 8 -5.37 -3.17 7.59
C VAL A 8 -6.58 -2.90 6.70
N GLY A 9 -7.44 -3.89 6.45
CA GLY A 9 -8.68 -3.71 5.69
C GLY A 9 -9.60 -2.64 6.29
N THR A 10 -9.84 -2.71 7.61
CA THR A 10 -10.65 -1.70 8.33
C THR A 10 -10.03 -0.31 8.21
N TYR A 11 -8.72 -0.19 8.41
CA TYR A 11 -7.99 1.06 8.30
C TYR A 11 -8.04 1.65 6.88
N MET A 12 -7.84 0.81 5.87
CA MET A 12 -7.87 1.20 4.46
C MET A 12 -9.26 1.68 4.04
N GLN A 13 -10.32 1.00 4.50
CA GLN A 13 -11.70 1.43 4.26
C GLN A 13 -12.00 2.79 4.89
N PHE A 14 -11.51 3.03 6.11
CA PHE A 14 -11.61 4.34 6.75
C PHE A 14 -10.93 5.41 5.89
N LEU A 15 -9.67 5.19 5.47
CA LEU A 15 -8.96 6.16 4.64
C LEU A 15 -9.62 6.40 3.28
N PHE A 16 -10.22 5.38 2.66
CA PHE A 16 -11.00 5.52 1.44
C PHE A 16 -12.20 6.46 1.63
N ASN A 17 -12.93 6.31 2.73
CA ASN A 17 -14.07 7.20 3.04
C ASN A 17 -13.62 8.64 3.32
N HIS A 18 -12.40 8.82 3.84
CA HIS A 18 -11.81 10.13 4.14
C HIS A 18 -10.84 10.64 3.05
N ARG A 19 -10.82 10.04 1.85
CA ARG A 19 -9.83 10.37 0.80
C ARG A 19 -9.88 11.82 0.33
N SER A 20 -11.04 12.48 0.43
CA SER A 20 -11.21 13.91 0.14
C SER A 20 -10.48 14.83 1.13
N GLU A 21 -10.09 14.32 2.30
CA GLU A 21 -9.32 15.07 3.30
C GLU A 21 -7.80 14.97 3.10
N MET A 22 -7.36 14.20 2.09
CA MET A 22 -5.96 14.06 1.75
C MET A 22 -5.38 15.43 1.39
N GLY A 23 -4.27 15.80 2.04
CA GLY A 23 -3.55 17.02 1.76
C GLY A 23 -2.59 16.87 0.58
N ASP A 24 -1.82 17.93 0.34
CA ASP A 24 -0.81 17.96 -0.71
C ASP A 24 0.25 16.86 -0.51
N GLY A 25 0.77 16.31 -1.61
CA GLY A 25 1.79 15.26 -1.58
C GLY A 25 1.27 13.86 -1.20
N SER A 26 -0.03 13.61 -1.40
CA SER A 26 -0.68 12.32 -1.16
C SER A 26 -0.54 11.83 0.29
N ASN A 27 -0.70 12.73 1.26
CA ASN A 27 -0.64 12.43 2.69
C ASN A 27 -1.88 12.95 3.43
N PHE A 28 -2.36 12.18 4.40
CA PHE A 28 -3.41 12.63 5.31
C PHE A 28 -2.84 13.55 6.40
N LYS A 29 -3.68 14.46 6.89
CA LYS A 29 -3.33 15.37 7.99
C LYS A 29 -3.39 14.63 9.32
N LYS A 30 -2.71 15.15 10.35
CA LYS A 30 -2.74 14.59 11.72
C LYS A 30 -4.16 14.33 12.21
N LYS A 31 -5.09 15.26 11.97
CA LYS A 31 -6.51 15.12 12.34
C LYS A 31 -7.15 13.84 11.81
N THR A 32 -6.85 13.46 10.57
CA THR A 32 -7.43 12.28 9.92
C THR A 32 -6.80 11.00 10.48
N PHE A 33 -5.51 11.02 10.82
CA PHE A 33 -4.88 9.90 11.53
C PHE A 33 -5.37 9.75 12.97
N SER A 34 -5.64 10.85 13.68
CA SER A 34 -6.26 10.80 15.01
C SER A 34 -7.68 10.22 14.93
N ALA A 35 -8.50 10.66 13.97
CA ALA A 35 -9.82 10.07 13.74
C ALA A 35 -9.74 8.59 13.35
N ALA A 36 -8.73 8.19 12.56
CA ALA A 36 -8.50 6.79 12.23
C ALA A 36 -8.14 5.96 13.48
N ALA A 37 -7.30 6.51 14.37
CA ALA A 37 -6.94 5.86 15.62
C ALA A 37 -8.16 5.60 16.51
N GLU A 38 -9.01 6.62 16.68
CA GLU A 38 -10.29 6.50 17.40
C GLU A 38 -11.21 5.45 16.75
N HIS A 39 -11.29 5.43 15.41
CA HIS A 39 -12.08 4.44 14.69
C HIS A 39 -11.55 3.01 14.90
N MET A 40 -10.24 2.82 14.90
CA MET A 40 -9.61 1.51 15.14
C MET A 40 -9.83 1.01 16.58
N GLU A 41 -9.84 1.92 17.55
CA GLU A 41 -10.18 1.59 18.94
C GLU A 41 -11.67 1.19 19.07
N GLN A 42 -12.56 1.98 18.48
CA GLN A 42 -14.01 1.74 18.51
C GLN A 42 -14.43 0.49 17.73
N SER A 43 -13.65 0.05 16.74
CA SER A 43 -14.01 -1.12 15.93
C SER A 43 -13.94 -2.44 16.73
N GLY A 44 -13.33 -2.44 17.92
CA GLY A 44 -13.14 -3.64 18.75
C GLY A 44 -12.22 -4.70 18.13
N ARG A 45 -11.61 -4.40 16.98
CA ARG A 45 -10.70 -5.30 16.24
C ARG A 45 -9.23 -5.07 16.56
N ALA A 46 -8.93 -3.98 17.29
CA ALA A 46 -7.57 -3.61 17.62
C ALA A 46 -6.91 -4.63 18.58
N SER A 47 -5.84 -5.27 18.11
CA SER A 47 -4.99 -6.19 18.89
C SER A 47 -3.50 -5.89 18.67
N GLY A 48 -2.60 -6.39 19.53
CA GLY A 48 -1.15 -6.22 19.30
C GLY A 48 -0.61 -4.80 19.53
N GLY A 49 -1.23 -4.05 20.44
CA GLY A 49 -0.83 -2.71 20.90
C GLY A 49 -1.71 -1.58 20.40
N GLU A 50 -1.65 -0.45 21.10
CA GLU A 50 -2.40 0.77 20.79
C GLU A 50 -2.07 1.28 19.37
N LYS A 51 -3.11 1.71 18.67
CA LYS A 51 -3.05 2.22 17.30
C LYS A 51 -3.30 3.71 17.31
N ASP A 52 -2.43 4.42 18.02
CA ASP A 52 -2.46 5.87 18.07
C ASP A 52 -2.25 6.50 16.66
N TRP A 53 -2.35 7.82 16.61
CA TRP A 53 -2.20 8.56 15.35
C TRP A 53 -0.81 8.37 14.71
N GLU A 54 0.25 8.11 15.48
CA GLU A 54 1.61 7.85 14.96
C GLU A 54 1.71 6.46 14.32
N ALA A 55 1.07 5.47 14.93
CA ALA A 55 0.93 4.11 14.40
C ALA A 55 0.15 4.12 13.09
N CYS A 56 -0.98 4.84 13.02
CA CYS A 56 -1.77 5.03 11.78
C CYS A 56 -0.93 5.70 10.70
N ARG A 57 -0.27 6.83 11.02
CA ARG A 57 0.62 7.53 10.08
C ARG A 57 1.72 6.60 9.55
N SER A 58 2.38 5.86 10.44
CA SER A 58 3.46 4.92 10.08
C SER A 58 2.95 3.77 9.21
N LYS A 59 1.76 3.24 9.50
CA LYS A 59 1.11 2.22 8.67
C LYS A 59 0.80 2.77 7.28
N TRP A 60 0.25 3.98 7.18
CA TRP A 60 0.00 4.64 5.88
C TRP A 60 1.27 4.79 5.05
N GLN A 61 2.39 5.22 5.64
CA GLN A 61 3.66 5.31 4.90
C GLN A 61 4.14 3.95 4.36
N LYS A 62 3.93 2.87 5.11
CA LYS A 62 4.27 1.50 4.64
C LYS A 62 3.36 1.08 3.49
N VAL A 63 2.06 1.29 3.61
CA VAL A 63 1.07 1.00 2.56
C VAL A 63 1.38 1.77 1.28
N LYS A 64 1.74 3.06 1.39
CA LYS A 64 2.20 3.87 0.25
C LYS A 64 3.44 3.31 -0.43
N LYS A 65 4.47 2.95 0.35
CA LYS A 65 5.69 2.35 -0.20
C LYS A 65 5.42 1.03 -0.92
N THR A 66 4.51 0.21 -0.39
CA THR A 66 4.05 -0.99 -1.07
C THR A 66 3.40 -0.68 -2.41
N TYR A 67 2.51 0.31 -2.45
CA TYR A 67 1.86 0.76 -3.69
C TYR A 67 2.87 1.28 -4.72
N GLU A 68 3.85 2.09 -4.30
CA GLU A 68 4.94 2.58 -5.16
C GLU A 68 5.74 1.42 -5.78
N VAL A 69 6.09 0.41 -4.97
CA VAL A 69 6.81 -0.78 -5.44
C VAL A 69 5.99 -1.58 -6.45
N ILE A 70 4.68 -1.71 -6.25
CA ILE A 70 3.78 -2.35 -7.23
C ILE A 70 3.74 -1.53 -8.53
N GLY A 71 3.75 -0.20 -8.43
CA GLY A 71 3.92 0.68 -9.58
C GLY A 71 5.21 0.42 -10.35
N ASP A 72 6.34 0.27 -9.64
CA ASP A 72 7.64 -0.04 -10.25
C ASP A 72 7.64 -1.43 -10.93
N ILE A 73 6.97 -2.43 -10.33
CA ILE A 73 6.78 -3.75 -10.94
C ILE A 73 5.95 -3.64 -12.23
N LYS A 74 4.81 -2.92 -12.18
CA LYS A 74 3.93 -2.69 -13.34
C LYS A 74 4.65 -1.93 -14.47
N ALA A 75 5.60 -1.07 -14.13
CA ALA A 75 6.40 -0.31 -15.09
C ALA A 75 7.58 -1.11 -15.68
N HIS A 76 7.94 -2.26 -15.10
CA HIS A 76 9.05 -3.06 -15.60
C HIS A 76 8.66 -3.77 -16.90
N THR A 77 9.38 -3.48 -17.99
CA THR A 77 9.12 -4.10 -19.29
C THR A 77 9.26 -5.61 -19.23
N GLY A 78 8.33 -6.31 -19.89
CA GLY A 78 8.31 -7.78 -19.96
C GLY A 78 7.68 -8.47 -18.74
N TRP A 79 7.18 -7.72 -17.77
CA TRP A 79 6.41 -8.25 -16.64
C TRP A 79 4.94 -7.90 -16.74
N THR A 80 4.12 -8.68 -16.04
CA THR A 80 2.69 -8.46 -15.90
C THR A 80 2.34 -8.34 -14.43
N TRP A 81 1.21 -7.71 -14.13
CA TRP A 81 0.67 -7.68 -12.77
C TRP A 81 -0.74 -8.26 -12.75
N SER A 82 -1.02 -9.08 -11.73
CA SER A 82 -2.36 -9.53 -11.35
C SER A 82 -2.59 -9.25 -9.86
N ASN A 83 -3.80 -8.81 -9.51
CA ASN A 83 -4.15 -8.61 -8.09
C ASN A 83 -4.26 -9.91 -7.30
N GLU A 84 -4.30 -11.06 -7.98
CA GLU A 84 -4.30 -12.38 -7.36
C GLU A 84 -2.89 -12.95 -7.27
N THR A 85 -2.14 -12.94 -8.38
CA THR A 85 -0.85 -13.64 -8.52
C THR A 85 0.36 -12.72 -8.53
N GLY A 86 0.19 -11.40 -8.39
CA GLY A 86 1.28 -10.43 -8.37
C GLY A 86 2.04 -10.38 -9.69
N ALA A 87 3.38 -10.35 -9.61
CA ALA A 87 4.26 -10.25 -10.77
C ALA A 87 4.31 -11.51 -11.65
N SER A 88 3.77 -12.65 -11.17
CA SER A 88 3.71 -13.93 -11.90
C SER A 88 5.05 -14.34 -12.52
N ILE A 89 6.13 -14.21 -11.75
CA ILE A 89 7.50 -14.47 -12.21
C ILE A 89 7.69 -15.97 -12.48
N THR A 90 8.19 -16.26 -13.68
CA THR A 90 8.50 -17.59 -14.20
C THR A 90 10.01 -17.81 -14.26
N VAL A 91 10.44 -19.00 -14.71
CA VAL A 91 11.87 -19.30 -14.91
C VAL A 91 12.51 -18.35 -15.94
N LEU A 92 11.74 -17.83 -16.90
CA LEU A 92 12.27 -16.95 -17.96
C LEU A 92 12.70 -15.57 -17.45
N ASN A 93 12.10 -15.09 -16.36
CA ASN A 93 12.36 -13.76 -15.82
C ASN A 93 12.93 -13.78 -14.38
N SER A 94 13.36 -14.95 -13.89
CA SER A 94 13.93 -15.12 -12.54
C SER A 94 15.17 -14.25 -12.30
N ASP A 95 16.08 -14.18 -13.28
CA ASP A 95 17.31 -13.39 -13.16
C ASP A 95 17.03 -11.89 -13.13
N SER A 96 16.07 -11.45 -13.96
CA SER A 96 15.57 -10.07 -13.95
C SER A 96 14.95 -9.74 -12.60
N TRP A 97 14.13 -10.64 -12.04
CA TRP A 97 13.50 -10.46 -10.74
C TRP A 97 14.53 -10.37 -9.60
N ALA A 98 15.54 -11.25 -9.60
CA ALA A 98 16.62 -11.20 -8.62
C ALA A 98 17.40 -9.87 -8.67
N ASN A 99 17.64 -9.32 -9.86
CA ASN A 99 18.28 -8.02 -10.02
C ASN A 99 17.37 -6.86 -9.57
N PHE A 100 16.07 -6.95 -9.82
CA PHE A 100 15.10 -5.97 -9.33
C PHE A 100 15.02 -5.95 -7.79
N LEU A 101 14.99 -7.11 -7.14
CA LEU A 101 14.96 -7.22 -5.67
C LEU A 101 16.17 -6.57 -4.97
N LYS A 102 17.32 -6.47 -5.65
CA LYS A 102 18.49 -5.73 -5.11
C LYS A 102 18.19 -4.25 -4.93
N LYS A 103 17.34 -3.67 -5.80
CA LYS A 103 16.92 -2.26 -5.77
C LYS A 103 15.60 -2.07 -5.02
N HIS A 104 14.69 -3.05 -5.09
CA HIS A 104 13.35 -3.01 -4.51
C HIS A 104 13.13 -4.23 -3.59
N PRO A 105 13.80 -4.30 -2.43
CA PRO A 105 13.68 -5.46 -1.54
C PRO A 105 12.25 -5.69 -1.02
N LEU A 106 11.45 -4.62 -0.95
CA LEU A 106 10.02 -4.68 -0.59
C LEU A 106 9.15 -5.38 -1.63
N ALA A 107 9.65 -5.62 -2.85
CA ALA A 107 8.93 -6.34 -3.89
C ALA A 107 8.86 -7.85 -3.64
N LYS A 108 9.69 -8.39 -2.74
CA LYS A 108 9.83 -9.82 -2.48
C LYS A 108 8.49 -10.56 -2.27
N PRO A 109 7.51 -10.04 -1.50
CA PRO A 109 6.22 -10.72 -1.33
C PRO A 109 5.42 -10.85 -2.63
N PHE A 110 5.66 -9.98 -3.60
CA PHE A 110 4.87 -9.88 -4.83
C PHE A 110 5.40 -10.72 -5.99
N HIS A 111 6.36 -11.62 -5.74
CA HIS A 111 6.91 -12.51 -6.76
C HIS A 111 5.79 -13.30 -7.47
N ASN A 112 4.90 -13.92 -6.70
CA ASN A 112 3.75 -14.71 -7.17
C ASN A 112 2.52 -14.56 -6.26
N ALA A 113 2.41 -13.42 -5.56
CA ALA A 113 1.27 -13.09 -4.71
C ALA A 113 0.85 -11.66 -5.02
N GLY A 114 -0.45 -11.45 -5.22
CA GLY A 114 -0.99 -10.12 -5.44
C GLY A 114 -1.07 -9.30 -4.15
N TRP A 115 -1.79 -8.18 -4.23
CA TRP A 115 -2.05 -7.34 -3.07
C TRP A 115 -3.52 -6.92 -3.02
N PRO A 116 -4.30 -7.42 -2.04
CA PRO A 116 -5.75 -7.21 -2.01
C PRO A 116 -6.16 -5.75 -1.76
N HIS A 117 -5.23 -4.90 -1.33
CA HIS A 117 -5.50 -3.47 -1.11
C HIS A 117 -5.14 -2.58 -2.30
N LEU A 118 -4.72 -3.16 -3.44
CA LEU A 118 -4.29 -2.37 -4.59
C LEU A 118 -5.43 -1.50 -5.13
N ASP A 119 -6.61 -2.08 -5.37
CA ASP A 119 -7.75 -1.35 -5.93
C ASP A 119 -8.20 -0.21 -4.99
N THR A 120 -8.25 -0.48 -3.69
CA THR A 120 -8.54 0.56 -2.68
C THR A 120 -7.49 1.68 -2.70
N MET A 121 -6.21 1.35 -2.92
CA MET A 121 -5.15 2.36 -3.02
C MET A 121 -5.24 3.18 -4.30
N GLU A 122 -5.57 2.56 -5.43
CA GLU A 122 -5.77 3.26 -6.70
C GLU A 122 -6.94 4.26 -6.60
N GLU A 123 -7.96 3.96 -5.79
CA GLU A 123 -9.06 4.88 -5.51
C GLU A 123 -8.70 6.01 -4.52
N ILE A 124 -7.91 5.71 -3.47
CA ILE A 124 -7.46 6.72 -2.51
C ILE A 124 -6.47 7.69 -3.16
N MET A 125 -5.55 7.15 -3.94
CA MET A 125 -4.46 7.86 -4.58
C MET A 125 -4.36 7.40 -6.03
N PRO A 126 -5.26 7.90 -6.90
CA PRO A 126 -5.17 7.62 -8.32
C PRO A 126 -3.78 8.03 -8.76
N TYR A 127 -3.02 7.06 -9.27
CA TYR A 127 -1.64 7.24 -9.65
C TYR A 127 -1.57 8.37 -10.67
N ARG A 128 -1.17 9.56 -10.22
CA ARG A 128 -0.77 10.62 -11.14
C ARG A 128 0.62 10.23 -11.60
N ALA A 129 0.70 9.70 -12.82
CA ALA A 129 1.99 9.44 -13.46
C ALA A 129 2.90 10.65 -13.21
N LYS A 130 4.13 10.41 -12.70
CA LYS A 130 5.16 11.45 -12.65
C LYS A 130 5.22 12.06 -14.04
N GLY A 131 4.92 13.36 -14.13
CA GLY A 131 4.47 14.00 -15.36
C GLY A 131 5.24 13.57 -16.59
N SER A 132 4.51 13.08 -17.59
CA SER A 132 4.90 13.38 -18.96
C SER A 132 4.64 14.87 -19.14
N LEU A 133 5.71 15.66 -18.96
CA LEU A 133 5.78 16.97 -19.59
C LEU A 133 5.63 16.70 -21.10
N VAL A 134 4.53 17.20 -21.65
CA VAL A 134 4.35 17.39 -23.10
C VAL A 134 5.41 18.38 -23.59
#